data_AF-A0A7M7PRR6-F1
#
_entry.id   AF-A0A7M7PRR6-F1
#
_cell.length_a   1.000
_cell.length_b   1.000
_cell.length_c   1.000
_cell.angle_alpha   90.00
_cell.angle_beta   90.00
_cell.angle_gamma   90.00
#
_symmetry.space_group_name_H-M   'P 1'
#
loop_
_entity.id
_entity.type
_entity.pdbx_description
1 polymer ?
#
loop_
_entity_poly.entity_id
_entity_poly.type
_entity_poly.pdbx_seq_one_letter_code
_entity_poly.pdbx_strand_id
1 'polypeptide(L)'
;MTSSSPPRLEDLWVDDTTTDVQRLRLKVFFSCMHCTKLLEDGILDAIPDRHILLCCILHFLLLHAPESTLRSCDVDAFVAQAICFQSHSPASLERLKVPRVSPRAVHLAAIFVRGLSTGYYTNSTCCLPFQMESLMPWYTFDGKLFHIKYLAAENGSTLQQLSDNKPRAVEMCHKMRDWIVKGTRLQSN
;
A
#
# COMPACT_ATOMS: atom_id res chain seq x y z
N MET A 1 -9.44 -26.70 0.55
CA MET A 1 -10.21 -25.68 -0.20
C MET A 1 -11.67 -26.06 -0.13
N THR A 2 -12.42 -25.53 0.84
CA THR A 2 -13.88 -25.62 0.83
C THR A 2 -14.39 -24.49 -0.05
N SER A 3 -14.91 -24.83 -1.23
CA SER A 3 -15.53 -23.84 -2.12
C SER A 3 -16.88 -23.41 -1.54
N SER A 4 -16.85 -22.46 -0.61
CA SER A 4 -18.05 -21.67 -0.30
C SER A 4 -18.44 -20.88 -1.55
N SER A 5 -19.71 -20.91 -1.94
CA SER A 5 -20.23 -20.05 -3.02
C SER A 5 -19.82 -18.58 -2.78
N PRO A 6 -19.51 -17.81 -3.84
CA PRO A 6 -19.24 -16.39 -3.68
C PRO A 6 -20.47 -15.72 -3.05
N PRO A 7 -20.27 -14.73 -2.15
CA PRO A 7 -21.38 -14.04 -1.51
C PRO A 7 -22.25 -13.33 -2.55
N ARG A 8 -23.56 -13.27 -2.30
CA ARG A 8 -24.50 -12.57 -3.18
C ARG A 8 -24.43 -11.06 -2.90
N LEU A 9 -24.81 -10.26 -3.89
CA LEU A 9 -24.81 -8.81 -3.76
C LEU A 9 -25.78 -8.34 -2.67
N GLU A 10 -26.92 -9.02 -2.53
CA GLU A 10 -27.90 -8.76 -1.47
C GLU A 10 -27.32 -8.97 -0.06
N ASP A 11 -26.50 -10.01 0.14
CA ASP A 11 -25.82 -10.30 1.42
C ASP A 11 -24.84 -9.15 1.81
N LEU A 12 -24.33 -8.43 0.81
CA LEU A 12 -23.42 -7.30 1.03
C LEU A 12 -24.17 -5.96 1.22
N TRP A 13 -25.29 -5.77 0.49
CA TRP A 13 -25.97 -4.48 0.32
C TRP A 13 -27.15 -4.27 1.28
N VAL A 14 -27.87 -5.34 1.64
CA VAL A 14 -29.17 -5.24 2.30
C VAL A 14 -29.07 -5.51 3.81
N ASP A 15 -28.11 -6.33 4.25
CA ASP A 15 -27.93 -6.62 5.67
C ASP A 15 -27.27 -5.47 6.42
N ASP A 16 -27.87 -5.14 7.58
CA ASP A 16 -27.37 -4.16 8.55
C ASP A 16 -25.97 -4.56 9.05
N THR A 17 -25.24 -3.57 9.56
CA THR A 17 -23.81 -3.56 9.95
C THR A 17 -23.39 -4.57 11.03
N THR A 18 -23.73 -5.84 10.87
CA THR A 18 -23.22 -6.93 11.70
C THR A 18 -21.72 -7.09 11.44
N THR A 19 -21.00 -7.55 12.47
CA THR A 19 -19.56 -7.82 12.36
C THR A 19 -19.25 -8.84 11.25
N ASP A 20 -20.16 -9.78 11.00
CA ASP A 20 -20.01 -10.80 9.96
C ASP A 20 -20.11 -10.21 8.54
N VAL A 21 -21.05 -9.31 8.31
CA VAL A 21 -21.18 -8.59 7.01
C VAL A 21 -19.97 -7.70 6.77
N GLN A 22 -19.45 -7.01 7.78
CA GLN A 22 -18.23 -6.20 7.62
C GLN A 22 -17.01 -7.06 7.31
N ARG A 23 -16.86 -8.20 7.99
CA ARG A 23 -15.79 -9.17 7.69
C ARG A 23 -15.91 -9.72 6.27
N LEU A 24 -17.13 -9.94 5.80
CA LEU A 24 -17.40 -10.38 4.44
C LEU A 24 -17.03 -9.31 3.40
N ARG A 25 -17.38 -8.04 3.63
CA ARG A 25 -17.00 -6.90 2.77
C ARG A 25 -15.49 -6.77 2.66
N LEU A 26 -14.77 -6.87 3.79
CA LEU A 26 -13.31 -6.92 3.80
C LEU A 26 -12.77 -8.11 2.99
N LYS A 27 -13.35 -9.31 3.17
CA LYS A 27 -12.98 -10.50 2.39
C LYS A 27 -13.15 -10.31 0.89
N VAL A 28 -14.26 -9.74 0.46
CA VAL A 28 -14.51 -9.47 -0.96
C VAL A 28 -13.53 -8.43 -1.50
N PHE A 29 -13.32 -7.32 -0.78
CA PHE A 29 -12.33 -6.30 -1.16
C PHE A 29 -10.93 -6.88 -1.35
N PHE A 30 -10.44 -7.64 -0.36
CA PHE A 30 -9.12 -8.25 -0.44
C PHE A 30 -9.04 -9.35 -1.49
N SER A 31 -10.15 -10.03 -1.80
CA SER A 31 -10.20 -10.96 -2.94
C SER A 31 -10.06 -10.22 -4.26
N CYS A 32 -10.77 -9.10 -4.46
CA CYS A 32 -10.66 -8.27 -5.65
C CYS A 32 -9.25 -7.68 -5.83
N MET A 33 -8.57 -7.34 -4.74
CA MET A 33 -7.20 -6.84 -4.76
C MET A 33 -6.14 -7.96 -4.80
N HIS A 34 -6.54 -9.24 -4.86
CA HIS A 34 -5.67 -10.42 -4.80
C HIS A 34 -4.76 -10.46 -3.56
N CYS A 35 -5.27 -9.98 -2.44
CA CYS A 35 -4.56 -9.89 -1.18
C CYS A 35 -5.37 -10.53 -0.03
N THR A 36 -5.95 -11.72 -0.22
CA THR A 36 -6.74 -12.38 0.84
C THR A 36 -5.90 -12.79 2.05
N LYS A 37 -4.60 -13.03 1.86
CA LYS A 37 -3.65 -13.37 2.93
C LYS A 37 -3.60 -12.33 4.05
N LEU A 38 -3.98 -11.08 3.76
CA LEU A 38 -3.94 -9.98 4.73
C LEU A 38 -4.98 -10.13 5.85
N LEU A 39 -6.00 -10.94 5.63
CA LEU A 39 -7.06 -11.23 6.59
C LEU A 39 -6.69 -12.35 7.58
N GLU A 40 -5.68 -13.16 7.26
CA GLU A 40 -5.37 -14.39 8.00
C GLU A 40 -4.48 -14.15 9.22
N ASP A 41 -3.79 -13.00 9.31
CA ASP A 41 -2.72 -12.77 10.29
C ASP A 41 -2.95 -11.60 11.26
N GLY A 42 -4.14 -10.97 11.27
CA GLY A 42 -4.40 -9.79 12.11
C GLY A 42 -3.56 -8.55 11.75
N ILE A 43 -2.85 -8.58 10.62
CA ILE A 43 -1.94 -7.50 10.21
C ILE A 43 -2.72 -6.24 9.79
N LEU A 44 -3.98 -6.39 9.41
CA LEU A 44 -4.92 -5.27 9.24
C LEU A 44 -4.93 -4.32 10.44
N ASP A 45 -4.85 -4.85 11.66
CA ASP A 45 -4.86 -4.03 12.88
C ASP A 45 -3.53 -3.27 13.08
N ALA A 46 -2.45 -3.72 12.42
CA ALA A 46 -1.12 -3.12 12.52
C ALA A 46 -0.84 -2.05 11.45
N ILE A 47 -1.61 -2.03 10.36
CA ILE A 47 -1.43 -1.09 9.24
C ILE A 47 -2.55 -0.05 9.27
N PRO A 48 -2.24 1.26 9.40
CA PRO A 48 -3.26 2.29 9.32
C PRO A 48 -4.01 2.26 7.98
N ASP A 49 -5.35 2.40 8.00
CA ASP A 49 -6.24 2.37 6.83
C ASP A 49 -5.70 3.12 5.61
N ARG A 50 -5.14 4.31 5.82
CA ARG A 50 -4.55 5.15 4.78
C ARG A 50 -3.45 4.50 3.94
N HIS A 51 -2.81 3.46 4.47
CA HIS A 51 -1.74 2.73 3.79
C HIS A 51 -2.22 1.40 3.18
N ILE A 52 -3.47 0.98 3.43
CA ILE A 52 -4.01 -0.30 2.90
C ILE A 52 -3.92 -0.37 1.38
N LEU A 53 -4.34 0.69 0.67
CA LEU A 53 -4.25 0.69 -0.79
C LEU A 53 -2.81 0.60 -1.27
N LEU A 54 -1.89 1.31 -0.61
CA LEU A 54 -0.48 1.25 -0.96
C LEU A 54 0.03 -0.18 -0.87
N CYS A 55 -0.23 -0.83 0.26
CA CYS A 55 0.22 -2.18 0.51
C CYS A 55 -0.40 -3.14 -0.53
N CYS A 56 -1.71 -3.07 -0.76
CA CYS A 56 -2.42 -3.94 -1.72
C CYS A 56 -1.87 -3.79 -3.15
N ILE A 57 -1.65 -2.55 -3.62
CA ILE A 57 -1.17 -2.29 -4.97
C ILE A 57 0.23 -2.85 -5.17
N LEU A 58 1.14 -2.61 -4.22
CA LEU A 58 2.51 -3.12 -4.32
C LEU A 58 2.56 -4.63 -4.25
N HIS A 59 1.78 -5.24 -3.34
CA HIS A 59 1.67 -6.69 -3.25
C HIS A 59 1.12 -7.31 -4.54
N PHE A 60 0.05 -6.74 -5.10
CA PHE A 60 -0.51 -7.15 -6.38
C PHE A 60 0.54 -7.11 -7.50
N LEU A 61 1.33 -6.03 -7.60
CA LEU A 61 2.41 -5.91 -8.58
C LEU A 61 3.52 -6.95 -8.36
N LEU A 62 3.82 -7.31 -7.11
CA LEU A 62 4.78 -8.37 -6.80
C LEU A 62 4.27 -9.78 -7.14
N LEU A 63 2.95 -10.00 -7.13
CA LEU A 63 2.36 -11.28 -7.50
C LEU A 63 2.18 -11.44 -9.01
N HIS A 64 1.78 -10.38 -9.70
CA HIS A 64 1.24 -10.50 -11.06
C HIS A 64 2.06 -9.79 -12.13
N ALA A 65 2.88 -8.79 -11.79
CA ALA A 65 3.70 -8.10 -12.77
C ALA A 65 5.04 -8.81 -12.99
N PRO A 66 5.66 -8.67 -14.18
CA PRO A 66 7.01 -9.16 -14.43
C PRO A 66 8.00 -8.70 -13.37
N GLU A 67 9.02 -9.50 -13.07
CA GLU A 67 9.97 -9.24 -11.98
C GLU A 67 10.69 -7.88 -12.11
N SER A 68 10.92 -7.43 -13.35
CA SER A 68 11.54 -6.14 -13.67
C SER A 68 10.67 -4.92 -13.31
N THR A 69 9.37 -5.13 -13.09
CA THR A 69 8.41 -4.06 -12.80
C THR A 69 8.69 -3.41 -11.45
N LEU A 70 8.85 -4.23 -10.40
CA LEU A 70 9.01 -3.75 -9.03
C LEU A 70 10.13 -4.53 -8.32
N ARG A 71 11.22 -3.83 -7.98
CA ARG A 71 12.40 -4.34 -7.28
C ARG A 71 12.28 -4.05 -5.77
N SER A 72 13.12 -4.70 -4.95
CA SER A 72 13.14 -4.46 -3.49
C SER A 72 13.34 -2.98 -3.15
N CYS A 73 14.31 -2.30 -3.76
CA CYS A 73 14.55 -0.89 -3.48
C CYS A 73 13.39 0.02 -3.88
N ASP A 74 12.59 -0.38 -4.88
CA ASP A 74 11.39 0.36 -5.29
C ASP A 74 10.31 0.26 -4.20
N VAL A 75 10.13 -0.94 -3.62
CA VAL A 75 9.22 -1.17 -2.48
C VAL A 75 9.66 -0.34 -1.27
N ASP A 76 10.96 -0.37 -0.94
CA ASP A 76 11.53 0.37 0.19
C ASP A 76 11.28 1.88 0.04
N ALA A 77 11.40 2.42 -1.18
CA ALA A 77 11.12 3.84 -1.46
C ALA A 77 9.63 4.21 -1.28
N PHE A 78 8.70 3.37 -1.73
CA PHE A 78 7.26 3.60 -1.54
C PHE A 78 6.86 3.52 -0.07
N VAL A 79 7.39 2.53 0.65
CA VAL A 79 7.13 2.33 2.08
C VAL A 79 7.67 3.53 2.87
N ALA A 80 8.94 3.88 2.66
CA ALA A 80 9.58 4.96 3.37
C ALA A 80 8.90 6.32 3.12
N GLN A 81 8.51 6.62 1.86
CA GLN A 81 7.83 7.90 1.59
C GLN A 81 6.48 7.97 2.31
N ALA A 82 5.69 6.90 2.32
CA ALA A 82 4.36 6.91 2.92
C ALA A 82 4.40 7.09 4.45
N ILE A 83 5.40 6.48 5.10
CA ILE A 83 5.59 6.61 6.55
C ILE A 83 6.22 7.97 6.91
N CYS A 84 7.25 8.41 6.18
CA CYS A 84 7.89 9.70 6.43
C CYS A 84 6.97 10.88 6.11
N PHE A 85 6.05 10.75 5.14
CA PHE A 85 5.11 11.79 4.73
C PHE A 85 4.38 12.41 5.94
N GLN A 86 3.94 11.57 6.89
CA GLN A 86 3.23 11.99 8.09
C GLN A 86 4.07 12.89 9.04
N SER A 87 5.39 12.85 8.90
CA SER A 87 6.30 13.71 9.67
C SER A 87 6.58 15.06 9.02
N HIS A 88 6.10 15.30 7.80
CA HIS A 88 6.35 16.54 7.08
C HIS A 88 5.13 17.47 7.12
N SER A 89 5.39 18.76 7.34
CA SER A 89 4.38 19.78 7.10
C SER A 89 4.21 20.04 5.60
N PRO A 90 3.05 20.55 5.14
CA PRO A 90 2.85 20.93 3.75
C PRO A 90 3.95 21.88 3.23
N ALA A 91 4.33 22.88 4.04
CA ALA A 91 5.40 23.81 3.69
C ALA A 91 6.78 23.14 3.58
N SER A 92 7.03 22.08 4.34
CA SER A 92 8.25 21.27 4.21
C SER A 92 8.26 20.50 2.90
N LEU A 93 7.13 19.90 2.50
CA LEU A 93 7.01 19.11 1.26
C LEU A 93 7.15 20.00 0.02
N GLU A 94 6.55 21.19 0.06
CA GLU A 94 6.64 22.17 -1.03
C GLU A 94 8.09 22.53 -1.34
N ARG A 95 8.90 22.74 -0.30
CA ARG A 95 10.33 23.10 -0.39
C ARG A 95 11.25 21.96 -0.80
N LEU A 96 10.77 20.72 -0.90
CA LEU A 96 11.60 19.60 -1.34
C LEU A 96 12.16 19.86 -2.74
N LYS A 97 13.47 19.64 -2.88
CA LYS A 97 14.18 19.74 -4.15
C LYS A 97 14.60 18.35 -4.59
N VAL A 98 14.05 17.90 -5.71
CA VAL A 98 14.45 16.63 -6.33
C VAL A 98 15.74 16.89 -7.12
N PRO A 99 16.86 16.21 -6.83
CA PRO A 99 18.15 16.53 -7.43
C PRO A 99 18.24 16.16 -8.92
N ARG A 100 17.50 15.13 -9.35
CA ARG A 100 17.33 14.77 -10.76
C ARG A 100 16.01 14.02 -10.97
N VAL A 101 15.43 14.10 -12.16
CA VAL A 101 14.25 13.29 -12.52
C VAL A 101 14.71 11.93 -13.06
N SER A 102 14.31 10.87 -12.38
CA SER A 102 14.42 9.47 -12.83
C SER A 102 13.17 9.07 -13.62
N PRO A 103 13.30 8.65 -14.90
CA PRO A 103 12.18 8.11 -15.68
C PRO A 103 11.51 6.91 -15.02
N ARG A 104 12.31 6.04 -14.36
CA ARG A 104 11.79 4.87 -13.65
C ARG A 104 10.93 5.28 -12.46
N ALA A 105 11.38 6.24 -11.66
CA ALA A 105 10.59 6.76 -10.54
C ALA A 105 9.25 7.34 -11.03
N VAL A 106 9.26 8.12 -12.11
CA VAL A 106 8.03 8.68 -12.70
C VAL A 106 7.09 7.56 -13.16
N HIS A 107 7.61 6.53 -13.82
CA HIS A 107 6.82 5.41 -14.30
C HIS A 107 6.19 4.61 -13.14
N LEU A 108 6.97 4.30 -12.10
CA LEU A 108 6.49 3.62 -10.89
C LEU A 108 5.39 4.42 -10.20
N ALA A 109 5.60 5.72 -9.99
CA ALA A 109 4.60 6.61 -9.41
C ALA A 109 3.32 6.64 -10.25
N ALA A 110 3.43 6.69 -11.58
CA ALA A 110 2.26 6.71 -12.47
C ALA A 110 1.47 5.40 -12.46
N ILE A 111 2.14 4.24 -12.35
CA ILE A 111 1.45 2.96 -12.14
C ILE A 111 0.73 2.97 -10.79
N PHE A 112 1.44 3.38 -9.74
CA PHE A 112 0.92 3.40 -8.38
C PHE A 112 -0.33 4.29 -8.25
N VAL A 113 -0.26 5.54 -8.73
CA VAL A 113 -1.38 6.49 -8.68
C VAL A 113 -2.60 5.96 -9.44
N ARG A 114 -2.40 5.29 -10.58
CA ARG A 114 -3.49 4.61 -11.30
C ARG A 114 -4.07 3.45 -10.48
N GLY A 115 -3.23 2.70 -9.79
CA GLY A 115 -3.66 1.66 -8.85
C GLY A 115 -4.53 2.19 -7.71
N LEU A 116 -4.27 3.40 -7.21
CA LEU A 116 -5.08 4.02 -6.15
C LEU A 116 -6.53 4.23 -6.61
N SER A 117 -6.75 4.67 -7.86
CA SER A 117 -8.10 4.79 -8.42
C SER A 117 -8.80 3.44 -8.48
N THR A 118 -8.12 2.38 -8.91
CA THR A 118 -8.67 1.02 -8.91
C THR A 118 -9.05 0.58 -7.49
N GLY A 119 -8.15 0.77 -6.52
CA GLY A 119 -8.42 0.42 -5.12
C GLY A 119 -9.61 1.17 -4.53
N TYR A 120 -9.77 2.46 -4.87
CA TYR A 120 -10.91 3.27 -4.46
C TYR A 120 -12.24 2.78 -5.05
N TYR A 121 -12.25 2.44 -6.34
CA TYR A 121 -13.44 1.83 -6.97
C TYR A 121 -13.76 0.47 -6.36
N THR A 122 -12.75 -0.36 -6.09
CA THR A 122 -12.94 -1.64 -5.40
C THR A 122 -13.53 -1.46 -4.00
N ASN A 123 -13.06 -0.47 -3.22
CA ASN A 123 -13.67 -0.16 -1.92
C ASN A 123 -15.16 0.19 -2.06
N SER A 124 -15.49 0.99 -3.07
CA SER A 124 -16.86 1.41 -3.36
C SER A 124 -17.76 0.23 -3.75
N THR A 125 -17.28 -0.66 -4.63
CA THR A 125 -18.05 -1.83 -5.07
C THR A 125 -18.19 -2.89 -3.98
N CYS A 126 -17.26 -2.93 -3.02
CA CYS A 126 -17.29 -3.84 -1.88
C CYS A 126 -18.08 -3.28 -0.68
N CYS A 127 -18.90 -2.24 -0.89
CA CYS A 127 -19.77 -1.64 0.14
C CYS A 127 -19.00 -0.94 1.27
N LEU A 128 -17.92 -0.27 0.90
CA LEU A 128 -17.14 0.61 1.78
C LEU A 128 -16.62 -0.09 3.05
N PRO A 129 -15.86 -1.20 2.94
CA PRO A 129 -15.23 -1.83 4.09
C PRO A 129 -14.22 -0.91 4.79
N PHE A 130 -13.69 0.10 4.09
CA PHE A 130 -12.90 1.18 4.66
C PHE A 130 -13.58 2.53 4.44
N GLN A 131 -13.36 3.46 5.38
CA GLN A 131 -13.79 4.85 5.24
C GLN A 131 -13.09 5.49 4.04
N MET A 132 -13.86 6.20 3.21
CA MET A 132 -13.36 6.76 1.94
C MET A 132 -12.27 7.80 2.17
N GLU A 133 -12.43 8.62 3.21
CA GLU A 133 -11.51 9.67 3.62
C GLU A 133 -10.14 9.07 3.95
N SER A 134 -10.12 7.92 4.62
CA SER A 134 -8.87 7.21 4.96
C SER A 134 -8.10 6.81 3.71
N LEU A 135 -8.77 6.42 2.62
CA LEU A 135 -8.13 5.90 1.41
C LEU A 135 -7.65 6.99 0.43
N MET A 136 -7.79 8.27 0.78
CA MET A 136 -7.48 9.34 -0.15
C MET A 136 -5.98 9.42 -0.48
N PRO A 137 -5.61 9.58 -1.77
CA PRO A 137 -4.21 9.58 -2.21
C PRO A 137 -3.31 10.58 -1.47
N TRP A 138 -3.86 11.74 -1.09
CA TRP A 138 -3.13 12.80 -0.39
C TRP A 138 -2.72 12.44 1.04
N TYR A 139 -3.21 11.33 1.61
CA TYR A 139 -2.73 10.84 2.92
C TYR A 139 -1.58 9.84 2.82
N THR A 140 -1.32 9.29 1.63
CA THR A 140 -0.35 8.20 1.47
C THR A 140 0.78 8.48 0.50
N PHE A 141 0.68 9.50 -0.36
CA PHE A 141 1.65 9.69 -1.44
C PHE A 141 1.96 11.14 -1.74
N ASP A 142 3.26 11.48 -1.73
CA ASP A 142 3.81 12.71 -2.28
C ASP A 142 4.85 12.39 -3.35
N GLY A 143 4.68 12.96 -4.55
CA GLY A 143 5.53 12.66 -5.69
C GLY A 143 6.98 13.13 -5.53
N LYS A 144 7.23 14.27 -4.86
CA LYS A 144 8.60 14.78 -4.64
C LYS A 144 9.32 13.94 -3.59
N LEU A 145 8.63 13.64 -2.48
CA LEU A 145 9.15 12.82 -1.40
C LEU A 145 9.45 11.41 -1.90
N PHE A 146 8.52 10.78 -2.62
CA PHE A 146 8.76 9.49 -3.25
C PHE A 146 10.00 9.53 -4.14
N HIS A 147 10.14 10.55 -4.99
CA HIS A 147 11.28 10.66 -5.89
C HIS A 147 12.62 10.77 -5.14
N ILE A 148 12.67 11.56 -4.06
CA ILE A 148 13.86 11.69 -3.21
C ILE A 148 14.21 10.34 -2.56
N LYS A 149 13.22 9.65 -1.98
CA LYS A 149 13.42 8.33 -1.37
C LYS A 149 13.83 7.28 -2.39
N TYR A 150 13.25 7.32 -3.59
CA TYR A 150 13.62 6.45 -4.71
C TYR A 150 15.09 6.63 -5.10
N LEU A 151 15.57 7.86 -5.27
CA LEU A 151 16.96 8.11 -5.65
C LEU A 151 17.94 7.64 -4.58
N ALA A 152 17.58 7.80 -3.31
CA ALA A 152 18.37 7.29 -2.20
C ALA A 152 18.40 5.75 -2.19
N ALA A 153 17.25 5.09 -2.42
CA ALA A 153 17.15 3.64 -2.48
C ALA A 153 17.90 3.05 -3.69
N GLU A 154 17.83 3.71 -4.84
CA GLU A 154 18.59 3.36 -6.05
C GLU A 154 20.10 3.45 -5.81
N ASN A 155 20.55 4.38 -4.97
CA ASN A 155 21.94 4.52 -4.54
C ASN A 155 22.33 3.59 -3.38
N GLY A 156 21.48 2.62 -3.02
CA GLY A 156 21.80 1.60 -2.01
C GLY A 156 21.54 2.03 -0.55
N SER A 157 20.76 3.08 -0.31
CA SER A 157 20.38 3.47 1.05
C SER A 157 19.54 2.38 1.72
N THR A 158 19.79 2.09 2.99
CA THR A 158 19.02 1.10 3.75
C THR A 158 17.62 1.63 4.10
N LEU A 159 16.68 0.72 4.41
CA LEU A 159 15.33 1.12 4.85
C LEU A 159 15.37 2.02 6.10
N GLN A 160 16.38 1.84 6.96
CA GLN A 160 16.62 2.70 8.12
C GLN A 160 16.93 4.15 7.70
N GLN A 161 17.86 4.32 6.76
CA GLN A 161 18.24 5.62 6.23
C GLN A 161 17.08 6.28 5.48
N LEU A 162 16.33 5.48 4.71
CA LEU A 162 15.13 5.94 4.02
C LEU A 162 14.03 6.38 4.99
N SER A 163 13.98 5.84 6.20
CA SER A 163 13.02 6.21 7.25
C SER A 163 13.46 7.39 8.13
N ASP A 164 14.36 8.24 7.62
CA ASP A 164 14.97 9.37 8.33
C ASP A 164 15.68 8.98 9.64
N ASN A 165 16.07 7.71 9.79
CA ASN A 165 16.62 7.14 11.03
C ASN A 165 15.71 7.32 12.27
N LYS A 166 14.41 7.52 12.08
CA LYS A 166 13.45 7.67 13.19
C LYS A 166 12.97 6.27 13.63
N PRO A 167 13.23 5.82 14.88
CA PRO A 167 12.98 4.43 15.29
C PRO A 167 11.55 3.94 15.02
N ARG A 168 10.53 4.74 15.33
CA ARG A 168 9.12 4.40 15.06
C ARG A 168 8.80 4.29 13.57
N ALA A 169 9.41 5.14 12.75
CA ALA A 169 9.23 5.09 11.30
C ALA A 169 9.90 3.84 10.73
N VAL A 170 11.11 3.52 11.18
CA VAL A 170 11.85 2.31 10.79
C VAL A 170 11.02 1.06 11.10
N GLU A 171 10.51 0.94 12.32
CA GLU A 171 9.69 -0.20 12.75
C GLU A 171 8.44 -0.35 11.87
N MET A 172 7.71 0.74 11.62
CA MET A 172 6.52 0.71 10.78
C MET A 172 6.86 0.40 9.31
N CYS A 173 7.96 0.92 8.79
CA CYS A 173 8.44 0.60 7.45
C CYS A 173 8.74 -0.90 7.31
N HIS A 174 9.41 -1.52 8.29
CA HIS A 174 9.64 -2.96 8.27
C HIS A 174 8.34 -3.76 8.30
N LYS A 175 7.43 -3.45 9.23
CA LYS A 175 6.11 -4.12 9.31
C LYS A 175 5.35 -4.04 7.99
N MET A 176 5.30 -2.85 7.40
CA MET A 176 4.58 -2.62 6.14
C MET A 176 5.27 -3.32 4.97
N ARG A 177 6.61 -3.31 4.90
CA ARG A 177 7.38 -4.01 3.88
C ARG A 177 7.21 -5.52 3.96
N ASP A 178 7.31 -6.10 5.15
CA ASP A 178 7.23 -7.55 5.37
C ASP A 178 5.88 -8.10 4.91
N TRP A 179 4.82 -7.33 5.13
CA TRP A 179 3.50 -7.61 4.58
C TRP A 179 3.47 -7.56 3.05
N ILE A 180 4.00 -6.48 2.45
CA ILE A 180 4.02 -6.29 0.99
C ILE A 180 4.70 -7.48 0.31
N VAL A 181 5.79 -7.97 0.88
CA VAL A 181 6.56 -9.06 0.28
C VAL A 181 6.06 -10.46 0.64
N LYS A 182 5.14 -10.62 1.59
CA LYS A 182 4.70 -11.93 2.09
C LYS A 182 4.16 -12.84 0.97
N GLY A 183 4.74 -14.02 0.81
CA GLY A 183 4.37 -15.00 -0.21
C GLY A 183 4.63 -14.53 -1.64
N THR A 184 5.53 -13.55 -1.82
CA THR A 184 5.97 -13.04 -3.13
C THR A 184 7.44 -13.40 -3.36
N ARG A 185 7.93 -13.15 -4.57
CA ARG A 185 9.36 -13.32 -4.94
C ARG A 185 10.36 -12.52 -4.10
N LEU A 186 9.91 -11.51 -3.35
CA LEU A 186 10.77 -10.66 -2.51
C LEU A 186 10.76 -11.06 -1.03
N GLN A 187 10.02 -12.12 -0.65
CA GLN A 187 10.11 -12.65 0.70
C GLN A 187 11.46 -13.34 0.89
N SER A 188 12.26 -12.89 1.85
CA SER A 188 13.44 -13.63 2.29
C SER A 188 13.00 -14.91 2.99
N ASN A 189 13.65 -16.04 2.67
CA ASN A 189 13.47 -17.32 3.37
C ASN A 189 13.87 -17.22 4.86
#